data_AF-A0A952JCZ8-F1
#
_entry.id   AF-A0A952JCZ8-F1
#
_cell.length_a   1.000
_cell.length_b   1.000
_cell.length_c   1.000
_cell.angle_alpha   90.00
_cell.angle_beta   90.00
_cell.angle_gamma   90.00
#
_symmetry.space_group_name_H-M   'P 1'
#
loop_
_entity.id
_entity.type
_entity.pdbx_description
1 polymer ?
#
loop_
_entity_poly.entity_id
_entity_poly.type
_entity_poly.pdbx_seq_one_letter_code
_entity_poly.pdbx_strand_id
1 'polypeptide(L)'
;MNTILVGAALFICTTSFGTVRTVSNNPTRPAQFTTFAAAQTASANGDTIYVYGSPFQYPTITVSKRLVIIGAGYNPNNQFGQPTNIASVDLFRDTGVNNATGTVLTGILTGRLDIAGLMSNNIRVFRCRFTSYVNMASSSPLGYADGWTFYNNIFDSYLYGGANSRTSPSATNIIIANNIFSNTNAYLYGFNSNSVIVDHNLFLGSNNLFRIYNVLITNNIFTRTTGTVFYGASSGPVLCTFNNNMSNQSTIADPSTYNPATSFVNTFTDAGGGSNFGAGNFVGVDPLYTSVSNFNGYVASANYRLQATSVGKNAATDGTDIGIYGGSYPFPSGGAVGSGYDTSPMPPIPQVTELNIQNATVPVNGTLNVNVKATVNN
;
A
#
# COMPACT_ATOMS: atom_id res chain seq x y z
N MET A 1 -5.63 -64.56 15.27
CA MET A 1 -6.20 -63.79 14.14
C MET A 1 -6.46 -62.39 14.69
N ASN A 2 -5.60 -61.42 14.35
CA ASN A 2 -5.61 -60.09 14.94
C ASN A 2 -6.65 -59.23 14.23
N THR A 3 -7.71 -58.84 14.93
CA THR A 3 -8.73 -57.93 14.41
C THR A 3 -8.21 -56.50 14.56
N ILE A 4 -7.81 -55.89 13.44
CA ILE A 4 -7.44 -54.48 13.37
C ILE A 4 -8.74 -53.66 13.29
N LEU A 5 -9.01 -52.88 14.33
CA LEU A 5 -10.10 -51.90 14.35
C LEU A 5 -9.64 -50.65 13.58
N VAL A 6 -10.19 -50.40 12.39
CA VAL A 6 -9.96 -49.15 11.64
C VAL A 6 -11.00 -48.14 12.11
N GLY A 7 -10.59 -47.18 12.94
CA GLY A 7 -11.43 -46.07 13.36
C GLY A 7 -11.56 -45.03 12.25
N ALA A 8 -12.79 -44.79 11.78
CA ALA A 8 -13.10 -43.71 10.85
C ALA A 8 -13.06 -42.36 11.58
N ALA A 9 -12.14 -41.48 11.19
CA ALA A 9 -12.08 -40.10 11.69
C ALA A 9 -13.12 -39.24 10.95
N LEU A 10 -14.15 -38.79 11.68
CA LEU A 10 -15.17 -37.87 11.19
C LEU A 10 -14.58 -36.45 11.17
N PHE A 11 -14.22 -35.94 10.00
CA PHE A 11 -13.82 -34.53 9.82
C PHE A 11 -15.08 -33.65 9.86
N ILE A 12 -15.36 -33.05 11.02
CA ILE A 12 -16.38 -32.01 11.14
C ILE A 12 -15.77 -30.70 10.62
N CYS A 13 -16.16 -30.28 9.40
CA CYS A 13 -15.89 -28.92 8.93
C CYS A 13 -16.83 -27.96 9.66
N THR A 14 -16.34 -27.25 10.67
CA THR A 14 -17.06 -26.11 11.24
C THR A 14 -16.79 -24.87 10.39
N THR A 15 -17.84 -24.26 9.86
CA THR A 15 -17.76 -22.93 9.24
C THR A 15 -17.59 -21.90 10.37
N SER A 16 -16.38 -21.40 10.57
CA SER A 16 -16.13 -20.25 11.45
C SER A 16 -16.33 -18.96 10.65
N PHE A 17 -17.30 -18.14 11.04
CA PHE A 17 -17.41 -16.77 10.54
C PHE A 17 -16.46 -15.88 11.35
N GLY A 18 -15.67 -15.04 10.67
CA GLY A 18 -14.86 -14.04 11.35
C GLY A 18 -15.75 -13.04 12.10
N THR A 19 -15.48 -12.82 13.38
CA THR A 19 -16.21 -11.83 14.19
C THR A 19 -15.75 -10.43 13.79
N VAL A 20 -16.68 -9.47 13.74
CA VAL A 20 -16.37 -8.06 13.57
C VAL A 20 -16.37 -7.37 14.94
N ARG A 21 -15.27 -6.69 15.25
CA ARG A 21 -15.10 -5.89 16.47
C ARG A 21 -14.89 -4.43 16.13
N THR A 22 -15.46 -3.54 16.93
CA THR A 22 -15.31 -2.09 16.78
C THR A 22 -14.43 -1.51 17.87
N VAL A 23 -13.55 -0.59 17.49
CA VAL A 23 -12.65 0.12 18.41
C VAL A 23 -12.81 1.63 18.22
N SER A 24 -12.91 2.37 19.32
CA SER A 24 -12.91 3.83 19.35
C SER A 24 -12.13 4.34 20.56
N ASN A 25 -11.07 5.13 20.34
CA ASN A 25 -10.43 5.88 21.43
C ASN A 25 -11.17 7.20 21.75
N ASN A 26 -12.24 7.53 21.02
CA ASN A 26 -13.07 8.70 21.29
C ASN A 26 -14.21 8.31 22.27
N PRO A 27 -14.23 8.86 23.50
CA PRO A 27 -15.25 8.52 24.51
C PRO A 27 -16.68 8.91 24.10
N THR A 28 -16.83 9.85 23.15
CA THR A 28 -18.13 10.29 22.62
C THR A 28 -18.66 9.40 21.50
N ARG A 29 -17.85 8.45 21.00
CA ARG A 29 -18.21 7.55 19.91
C ARG A 29 -18.26 6.11 20.42
N PRO A 30 -19.47 5.53 20.59
CA PRO A 30 -19.62 4.20 21.17
C PRO A 30 -19.01 3.13 20.26
N ALA A 31 -18.18 2.26 20.85
CA ALA A 31 -17.61 1.07 20.22
C ALA A 31 -17.55 -0.05 21.27
N GLN A 32 -17.37 -1.29 20.83
CA GLN A 32 -17.26 -2.44 21.75
C GLN A 32 -16.00 -2.35 22.64
N PHE A 33 -14.93 -1.74 22.13
CA PHE A 33 -13.67 -1.58 22.84
C PHE A 33 -13.14 -0.15 22.71
N THR A 34 -12.46 0.32 23.75
CA THR A 34 -11.80 1.63 23.77
C THR A 34 -10.35 1.59 23.30
N THR A 35 -9.76 0.39 23.19
CA THR A 35 -8.37 0.18 22.77
C THR A 35 -8.27 -0.98 21.78
N PHE A 36 -7.29 -0.88 20.87
CA PHE A 36 -6.98 -1.97 19.93
C PHE A 36 -6.57 -3.25 20.66
N ALA A 37 -5.76 -3.13 21.72
CA ALA A 37 -5.30 -4.28 22.50
C ALA A 37 -6.46 -5.09 23.09
N ALA A 38 -7.48 -4.43 23.66
CA ALA A 38 -8.65 -5.13 24.19
C ALA A 38 -9.44 -5.86 23.10
N ALA A 39 -9.63 -5.23 21.93
CA ALA A 39 -10.30 -5.85 20.79
C ALA A 39 -9.51 -7.05 20.23
N GLN A 40 -8.19 -6.92 20.09
CA GLN A 40 -7.33 -8.02 19.65
C GLN A 40 -7.36 -9.19 20.64
N THR A 41 -7.33 -8.93 21.95
CA THR A 41 -7.44 -9.99 22.97
C THR A 41 -8.71 -10.79 22.80
N ALA A 42 -9.84 -10.11 22.57
CA ALA A 42 -11.12 -10.77 22.33
C ALA A 42 -11.23 -11.44 20.94
N SER A 43 -10.37 -11.10 19.98
CA SER A 43 -10.42 -11.61 18.61
C SER A 43 -9.79 -13.00 18.45
N ALA A 44 -10.30 -13.78 17.51
CA ALA A 44 -9.65 -14.98 16.97
C ALA A 44 -8.88 -14.66 15.67
N ASN A 45 -8.06 -15.60 15.20
CA ASN A 45 -7.41 -15.49 13.89
C ASN A 45 -8.47 -15.48 12.77
N GLY A 46 -8.43 -14.46 11.91
CA GLY A 46 -9.38 -14.22 10.84
C GLY A 46 -10.46 -13.19 11.17
N ASP A 47 -10.55 -12.73 12.42
CA ASP A 47 -11.50 -11.70 12.81
C ASP A 47 -11.16 -10.33 12.19
N THR A 48 -12.19 -9.49 12.09
CA THR A 48 -12.08 -8.11 11.62
C THR A 48 -12.14 -7.14 12.79
N ILE A 49 -11.22 -6.18 12.83
CA ILE A 49 -11.28 -5.03 13.74
C ILE A 49 -11.49 -3.77 12.90
N TYR A 50 -12.66 -3.15 13.07
CA TYR A 50 -12.95 -1.84 12.52
C TYR A 50 -12.54 -0.76 13.53
N VAL A 51 -11.48 -0.04 13.20
CA VAL A 51 -10.91 1.04 14.01
C VAL A 51 -11.50 2.36 13.54
N TYR A 52 -12.35 2.93 14.36
CA TYR A 52 -13.05 4.17 14.04
C TYR A 52 -12.10 5.35 13.89
N GLY A 53 -12.42 6.22 12.94
CA GLY A 53 -11.83 7.54 12.86
C GLY A 53 -12.13 8.37 14.11
N SER A 54 -11.15 9.17 14.53
CA SER A 54 -11.17 9.90 15.78
C SER A 54 -10.38 11.21 15.67
N PRO A 55 -10.71 12.26 16.44
CA PRO A 55 -9.83 13.43 16.55
C PRO A 55 -8.54 13.11 17.33
N PHE A 56 -8.49 11.98 18.05
CA PHE A 56 -7.34 11.56 18.84
C PHE A 56 -6.54 10.49 18.10
N GLN A 57 -5.21 10.64 18.08
CA GLN A 57 -4.32 9.60 17.57
C GLN A 57 -4.39 8.35 18.47
N TYR A 58 -4.50 7.17 17.85
CA TYR A 58 -4.30 5.90 18.54
C TYR A 58 -2.81 5.71 18.81
N PRO A 59 -2.42 5.14 19.98
CA PRO A 59 -1.03 4.81 20.24
C PRO A 59 -0.52 3.75 19.25
N THR A 60 0.76 3.39 19.36
CA THR A 60 1.30 2.23 18.65
C THR A 60 0.44 1.00 18.94
N ILE A 61 0.08 0.27 17.89
CA ILE A 61 -0.62 -1.01 18.01
C ILE A 61 0.33 -2.14 17.65
N THR A 62 0.25 -3.22 18.43
CA THR A 62 0.94 -4.47 18.12
C THR A 62 -0.09 -5.47 17.60
N VAL A 63 0.05 -5.87 16.34
CA VAL A 63 -0.80 -6.88 15.72
C VAL A 63 -0.13 -8.24 15.95
N SER A 64 -0.75 -9.12 16.74
CA SER A 64 -0.16 -10.41 17.12
C SER A 64 -1.01 -11.62 16.69
N LYS A 65 -2.09 -11.36 15.94
CA LYS A 65 -3.01 -12.35 15.37
C LYS A 65 -3.19 -12.04 13.88
N ARG A 66 -3.57 -13.04 13.09
CA ARG A 66 -3.99 -12.82 11.70
C ARG A 66 -5.32 -12.07 11.70
N LEU A 67 -5.33 -10.78 11.44
CA LEU A 67 -6.53 -9.94 11.53
C LEU A 67 -6.82 -9.21 10.20
N VAL A 68 -8.07 -8.81 10.01
CA VAL A 68 -8.44 -7.79 9.02
C VAL A 68 -8.67 -6.48 9.77
N ILE A 69 -7.80 -5.50 9.57
CA ILE A 69 -7.87 -4.20 10.26
C ILE A 69 -8.30 -3.15 9.24
N ILE A 70 -9.46 -2.58 9.50
CA ILE A 70 -10.09 -1.58 8.63
C ILE A 70 -10.15 -0.27 9.42
N GLY A 71 -9.53 0.78 8.91
CA GLY A 71 -9.70 2.14 9.40
C GLY A 71 -10.77 2.91 8.62
N ALA A 72 -11.11 4.12 9.08
CA ALA A 72 -12.09 4.99 8.44
C ALA A 72 -11.56 5.68 7.16
N GLY A 73 -10.28 5.53 6.84
CA GLY A 73 -9.56 6.24 5.78
C GLY A 73 -8.51 7.21 6.33
N TYR A 74 -7.55 7.61 5.50
CA TYR A 74 -6.52 8.60 5.85
C TYR A 74 -6.91 10.05 5.56
N ASN A 75 -7.92 10.26 4.71
CA ASN A 75 -8.52 11.56 4.43
C ASN A 75 -10.01 11.35 4.10
N PRO A 76 -10.83 10.95 5.08
CA PRO A 76 -12.18 10.47 4.82
C PRO A 76 -13.14 11.59 4.44
N ASN A 77 -13.91 11.36 3.37
CA ASN A 77 -15.00 12.21 2.93
C ASN A 77 -16.34 11.69 3.50
N ASN A 78 -16.54 11.82 4.81
CA ASN A 78 -17.79 11.44 5.47
C ASN A 78 -18.23 12.48 6.50
N GLN A 79 -19.42 12.27 7.09
CA GLN A 79 -20.04 13.17 8.06
C GLN A 79 -19.09 13.60 9.20
N PHE A 80 -18.17 12.72 9.62
CA PHE A 80 -17.25 13.03 10.72
C PHE A 80 -15.93 13.63 10.23
N GLY A 81 -15.50 13.35 8.99
CA GLY A 81 -14.24 13.83 8.43
C GLY A 81 -12.98 13.41 9.22
N GLN A 82 -13.09 12.40 10.08
CA GLN A 82 -12.03 12.01 11.01
C GLN A 82 -11.28 10.78 10.51
N PRO A 83 -9.95 10.84 10.29
CA PRO A 83 -9.16 9.70 9.87
C PRO A 83 -8.93 8.71 11.01
N THR A 84 -8.59 7.47 10.66
CA THR A 84 -7.99 6.53 11.62
C THR A 84 -6.50 6.77 11.65
N ASN A 85 -6.05 7.64 12.55
CA ASN A 85 -4.64 7.98 12.76
C ASN A 85 -4.02 7.10 13.86
N ILE A 86 -3.14 6.18 13.48
CA ILE A 86 -2.42 5.28 14.40
C ILE A 86 -0.94 5.66 14.41
N ALA A 87 -0.35 5.87 15.58
CA ALA A 87 1.04 6.32 15.68
C ALA A 87 2.03 5.39 14.94
N SER A 88 1.91 4.08 15.14
CA SER A 88 2.69 3.06 14.43
C SER A 88 1.97 1.71 14.48
N VAL A 89 2.24 0.84 13.51
CA VAL A 89 1.75 -0.54 13.48
C VAL A 89 2.95 -1.48 13.52
N ASP A 90 3.02 -2.31 14.56
CA ASP A 90 4.05 -3.34 14.70
C ASP A 90 3.42 -4.71 14.44
N LEU A 91 3.86 -5.40 13.39
CA LEU A 91 3.46 -6.78 13.11
C LEU A 91 4.30 -7.72 13.95
N PHE A 92 3.67 -8.40 14.90
CA PHE A 92 4.34 -9.27 15.85
C PHE A 92 4.15 -10.75 15.56
N ARG A 93 5.26 -11.47 15.56
CA ARG A 93 5.27 -12.93 15.53
C ARG A 93 6.36 -13.46 16.46
N ASP A 94 6.05 -14.53 17.18
CA ASP A 94 6.99 -15.31 17.97
C ASP A 94 6.98 -16.79 17.55
N THR A 95 7.77 -17.61 18.22
CA THR A 95 7.77 -19.07 18.04
C THR A 95 6.58 -19.75 18.71
N GLY A 96 5.74 -19.01 19.44
CA GLY A 96 4.61 -19.49 20.19
C GLY A 96 3.29 -19.26 19.45
N VAL A 97 2.38 -18.56 20.11
CA VAL A 97 0.99 -18.40 19.65
C VAL A 97 0.77 -17.11 18.85
N ASN A 98 1.69 -16.15 18.93
CA ASN A 98 1.51 -14.87 18.28
C ASN A 98 1.98 -14.94 16.84
N ASN A 99 1.10 -14.61 15.90
CA ASN A 99 1.40 -14.63 14.48
C ASN A 99 0.51 -13.68 13.68
N ALA A 100 1.08 -12.58 13.21
CA ALA A 100 0.40 -11.61 12.34
C ALA A 100 0.39 -12.00 10.85
N THR A 101 1.00 -13.12 10.45
CA THR A 101 1.04 -13.58 9.05
C THR A 101 -0.37 -13.66 8.45
N GLY A 102 -0.54 -13.11 7.25
CA GLY A 102 -1.84 -13.06 6.57
C GLY A 102 -2.74 -11.89 7.00
N THR A 103 -2.24 -10.96 7.81
CA THR A 103 -2.99 -9.76 8.20
C THR A 103 -3.26 -8.86 7.02
N VAL A 104 -4.43 -8.22 7.04
CA VAL A 104 -4.86 -7.21 6.08
C VAL A 104 -4.98 -5.87 6.79
N LEU A 105 -4.33 -4.84 6.27
CA LEU A 105 -4.40 -3.45 6.75
C LEU A 105 -5.00 -2.57 5.66
N THR A 106 -6.07 -1.83 5.99
CA THR A 106 -6.65 -0.87 5.05
C THR A 106 -7.25 0.36 5.71
N GLY A 107 -7.23 1.50 5.01
CA GLY A 107 -7.93 2.71 5.45
C GLY A 107 -7.31 3.38 6.67
N ILE A 108 -5.99 3.25 6.88
CA ILE A 108 -5.30 3.85 8.03
C ILE A 108 -4.31 4.94 7.58
N LEU A 109 -4.22 5.99 8.40
CA LEU A 109 -3.10 6.92 8.40
C LEU A 109 -2.15 6.47 9.51
N THR A 110 -0.89 6.24 9.20
CA THR A 110 0.08 5.83 10.23
C THR A 110 1.48 6.38 9.97
N GLY A 111 2.28 6.46 11.04
CA GLY A 111 3.69 6.80 10.94
C GLY A 111 4.45 5.71 10.20
N ARG A 112 4.62 4.55 10.84
CA ARG A 112 5.37 3.42 10.28
C ARG A 112 4.60 2.10 10.38
N LEU A 113 4.96 1.18 9.50
CA LEU A 113 4.65 -0.25 9.61
C LEU A 113 5.97 -0.99 9.77
N ASP A 114 6.15 -1.66 10.90
CA ASP A 114 7.39 -2.34 11.25
C ASP A 114 7.14 -3.81 11.61
N ILE A 115 8.21 -4.59 11.65
CA ILE A 115 8.19 -5.96 12.14
C ILE A 115 8.73 -5.96 13.57
N ALA A 116 7.94 -6.52 14.48
CA ALA A 116 8.37 -6.84 15.83
C ALA A 116 8.53 -8.35 15.96
N GLY A 117 9.73 -8.83 16.30
CA GLY A 117 9.98 -10.27 16.42
C GLY A 117 10.23 -10.96 15.07
N LEU A 118 9.72 -12.19 14.90
CA LEU A 118 9.92 -12.99 13.69
C LEU A 118 9.16 -12.40 12.49
N MET A 119 9.60 -12.73 11.28
CA MET A 119 8.94 -12.27 10.05
C MET A 119 7.48 -12.71 9.97
N SER A 120 6.60 -11.74 9.77
CA SER A 120 5.21 -11.97 9.37
C SER A 120 5.09 -11.90 7.85
N ASN A 121 4.53 -12.93 7.23
CA ASN A 121 4.45 -13.06 5.78
C ASN A 121 3.02 -12.83 5.27
N ASN A 122 2.84 -12.76 3.95
CA ASN A 122 1.53 -12.69 3.30
C ASN A 122 0.66 -11.51 3.77
N ILE A 123 1.27 -10.36 4.02
CA ILE A 123 0.58 -9.17 4.52
C ILE A 123 0.03 -8.37 3.34
N ARG A 124 -1.22 -7.93 3.46
CA ARG A 124 -1.85 -7.05 2.47
C ARG A 124 -2.05 -5.67 3.06
N VAL A 125 -1.58 -4.64 2.36
CA VAL A 125 -1.69 -3.24 2.79
C VAL A 125 -2.26 -2.43 1.66
N PHE A 126 -3.42 -1.81 1.87
CA PHE A 126 -4.04 -1.02 0.80
C PHE A 126 -4.90 0.12 1.29
N ARG A 127 -4.96 1.21 0.50
CA ARG A 127 -5.68 2.44 0.89
C ARG A 127 -5.19 2.98 2.23
N CYS A 128 -3.90 2.87 2.50
CA CYS A 128 -3.24 3.44 3.66
C CYS A 128 -2.40 4.65 3.26
N ARG A 129 -2.07 5.50 4.24
CA ARG A 129 -1.06 6.54 4.10
C ARG A 129 0.00 6.40 5.18
N PHE A 130 1.26 6.40 4.77
CA PHE A 130 2.44 6.29 5.64
C PHE A 130 3.20 7.60 5.67
N THR A 131 3.35 8.22 6.84
CA THR A 131 4.08 9.49 7.01
C THR A 131 5.56 9.28 7.36
N SER A 132 5.95 8.04 7.62
CA SER A 132 7.32 7.57 7.82
C SER A 132 7.46 6.24 7.05
N TYR A 133 8.38 5.38 7.47
CA TYR A 133 8.80 4.23 6.68
C TYR A 133 7.92 2.99 6.84
N VAL A 134 8.01 2.10 5.86
CA VAL A 134 7.57 0.70 6.00
C VAL A 134 8.78 -0.21 5.91
N ASN A 135 8.94 -1.10 6.89
CA ASN A 135 10.07 -1.98 7.00
C ASN A 135 9.65 -3.45 6.83
N MET A 136 10.27 -4.13 5.86
CA MET A 136 10.06 -5.56 5.54
C MET A 136 11.28 -6.43 5.83
N ALA A 137 12.23 -5.90 6.58
CA ALA A 137 13.42 -6.60 6.98
C ALA A 137 13.65 -6.39 8.47
N SER A 138 14.32 -7.35 9.11
CA SER A 138 14.86 -7.06 10.44
C SER A 138 16.23 -7.70 10.58
N SER A 139 17.04 -7.13 11.48
CA SER A 139 18.41 -7.59 11.68
C SER A 139 18.43 -9.07 12.05
N SER A 140 19.38 -9.81 11.49
CA SER A 140 19.64 -11.23 11.78
C SER A 140 19.51 -11.51 13.29
N PRO A 141 18.76 -12.57 13.69
CA PRO A 141 18.30 -13.70 12.88
C PRO A 141 16.98 -13.48 12.15
N LEU A 142 16.40 -12.28 12.21
CA LEU A 142 14.95 -12.11 12.05
C LEU A 142 14.48 -11.87 10.59
N GLY A 143 15.19 -12.40 9.59
CA GLY A 143 14.68 -12.66 8.23
C GLY A 143 14.18 -11.47 7.39
N TYR A 144 13.59 -11.81 6.24
CA TYR A 144 12.98 -10.88 5.29
C TYR A 144 11.55 -11.29 5.00
N ALA A 145 10.69 -10.31 4.74
CA ALA A 145 9.29 -10.55 4.47
C ALA A 145 9.09 -11.32 3.16
N ASP A 146 8.07 -12.17 3.14
CA ASP A 146 7.66 -12.92 1.95
C ASP A 146 6.16 -12.73 1.67
N GLY A 147 5.79 -12.51 0.41
CA GLY A 147 4.38 -12.51 -0.01
C GLY A 147 3.60 -11.24 0.31
N TRP A 148 4.26 -10.10 0.56
CA TRP A 148 3.55 -8.86 0.87
C TRP A 148 2.99 -8.18 -0.39
N THR A 149 1.84 -7.53 -0.25
CA THR A 149 1.20 -6.80 -1.35
C THR A 149 0.77 -5.41 -0.90
N PHE A 150 1.23 -4.40 -1.61
CA PHE A 150 0.91 -2.99 -1.39
C PHE A 150 0.19 -2.42 -2.59
N TYR A 151 -1.04 -1.92 -2.40
CA TYR A 151 -1.74 -1.20 -3.46
C TYR A 151 -2.59 -0.04 -2.99
N ASN A 152 -2.73 0.97 -3.86
CA ASN A 152 -3.49 2.19 -3.56
C ASN A 152 -3.07 2.88 -2.25
N ASN A 153 -1.79 2.78 -1.88
CA ASN A 153 -1.25 3.48 -0.72
C ASN A 153 -0.59 4.80 -1.14
N ILE A 154 -0.40 5.67 -0.17
CA ILE A 154 0.43 6.86 -0.27
C ILE A 154 1.60 6.73 0.71
N PHE A 155 2.82 6.80 0.21
CA PHE A 155 4.04 6.80 1.02
C PHE A 155 4.68 8.18 0.98
N ASP A 156 4.81 8.84 2.12
CA ASP A 156 5.58 10.10 2.27
C ASP A 156 7.04 9.85 2.69
N SER A 157 7.44 8.57 2.81
CA SER A 157 8.80 8.11 3.10
C SER A 157 9.05 6.72 2.46
N TYR A 158 10.15 6.07 2.81
CA TYR A 158 10.64 4.90 2.10
C TYR A 158 9.92 3.58 2.44
N LEU A 159 9.89 2.68 1.45
CA LEU A 159 9.53 1.28 1.61
C LEU A 159 10.82 0.43 1.51
N TYR A 160 11.18 -0.24 2.59
CA TYR A 160 12.47 -0.93 2.74
C TYR A 160 12.35 -2.46 2.69
N GLY A 161 13.06 -3.09 1.75
CA GLY A 161 13.11 -4.55 1.54
C GLY A 161 14.30 -5.27 2.18
N GLY A 162 15.26 -4.57 2.79
CA GLY A 162 16.36 -5.20 3.56
C GLY A 162 17.72 -5.32 2.89
N ALA A 163 17.82 -5.27 1.56
CA ALA A 163 19.10 -5.46 0.88
C ALA A 163 20.04 -4.25 1.08
N ASN A 164 21.28 -4.55 1.47
CA ASN A 164 22.37 -3.58 1.57
C ASN A 164 23.39 -3.70 0.41
N SER A 165 23.34 -4.78 -0.36
CA SER A 165 24.21 -5.07 -1.50
C SER A 165 23.52 -5.97 -2.53
N ARG A 166 24.15 -6.16 -3.69
CA ARG A 166 23.67 -7.05 -4.78
C ARG A 166 23.69 -8.53 -4.43
N THR A 167 24.42 -8.90 -3.38
CA THR A 167 24.51 -10.30 -2.90
C THR A 167 23.73 -10.50 -1.61
N SER A 168 23.25 -9.42 -0.98
CA SER A 168 22.47 -9.51 0.24
C SER A 168 21.06 -10.03 -0.04
N PRO A 169 20.53 -10.91 0.82
CA PRO A 169 19.12 -11.29 0.77
C PRO A 169 18.22 -10.08 1.08
N SER A 170 16.97 -10.18 0.66
CA SER A 170 15.96 -9.13 0.83
C SER A 170 14.56 -9.76 0.81
N ALA A 171 13.53 -8.96 0.98
CA ALA A 171 12.14 -9.37 0.84
C ALA A 171 11.86 -9.97 -0.54
N THR A 172 11.03 -11.02 -0.58
CA THR A 172 10.68 -11.80 -1.79
C THR A 172 9.17 -11.90 -1.99
N ASN A 173 8.75 -12.20 -3.21
CA ASN A 173 7.34 -12.32 -3.60
C ASN A 173 6.53 -11.07 -3.20
N ILE A 174 7.07 -9.89 -3.52
CA ILE A 174 6.49 -8.60 -3.14
C ILE A 174 5.82 -7.96 -4.35
N ILE A 175 4.58 -7.49 -4.16
CA ILE A 175 3.86 -6.70 -5.15
C ILE A 175 3.71 -5.27 -4.63
N ILE A 176 4.19 -4.30 -5.40
CA ILE A 176 4.04 -2.88 -5.14
C ILE A 176 3.31 -2.30 -6.36
N ALA A 177 1.99 -2.20 -6.27
CA ALA A 177 1.14 -1.84 -7.39
C ALA A 177 0.29 -0.58 -7.14
N ASN A 178 0.20 0.35 -8.09
CA ASN A 178 -0.75 1.47 -7.99
C ASN A 178 -0.63 2.31 -6.70
N ASN A 179 0.59 2.52 -6.21
CA ASN A 179 0.87 3.39 -5.06
C ASN A 179 1.42 4.74 -5.50
N ILE A 180 1.32 5.73 -4.62
CA ILE A 180 1.93 7.05 -4.78
C ILE A 180 3.09 7.17 -3.79
N PHE A 181 4.30 7.39 -4.31
CA PHE A 181 5.46 7.78 -3.51
C PHE A 181 5.62 9.29 -3.63
N SER A 182 5.31 9.98 -2.54
CA SER A 182 5.20 11.41 -2.44
C SER A 182 6.49 11.96 -1.85
N ASN A 183 7.24 12.78 -2.59
CA ASN A 183 8.46 13.48 -2.16
C ASN A 183 9.79 12.72 -2.27
N THR A 184 10.90 13.45 -2.14
CA THR A 184 12.27 12.94 -2.34
C THR A 184 12.72 11.91 -1.30
N ASN A 185 12.02 11.82 -0.16
CA ASN A 185 12.24 10.81 0.86
C ASN A 185 11.36 9.57 0.66
N ALA A 186 10.39 9.62 -0.28
CA ALA A 186 9.57 8.48 -0.65
C ALA A 186 10.20 7.72 -1.82
N TYR A 187 10.95 6.69 -1.47
CA TYR A 187 11.65 5.84 -2.42
C TYR A 187 11.53 4.37 -2.06
N LEU A 188 11.74 3.51 -3.06
CA LEU A 188 11.98 2.09 -2.82
C LEU A 188 13.42 1.90 -2.40
N TYR A 189 13.62 1.10 -1.36
CA TYR A 189 14.93 0.88 -0.76
C TYR A 189 15.22 -0.60 -0.56
N GLY A 190 16.36 -1.09 -1.05
CA GLY A 190 16.93 -2.37 -0.62
C GLY A 190 16.11 -3.58 -1.03
N PHE A 191 15.80 -3.73 -2.32
CA PHE A 191 15.20 -4.95 -2.87
C PHE A 191 16.21 -5.67 -3.77
N ASN A 192 16.27 -6.98 -3.69
CA ASN A 192 17.18 -7.83 -4.44
C ASN A 192 16.52 -9.17 -4.83
N SER A 193 15.50 -9.15 -5.68
CA SER A 193 14.83 -10.38 -6.13
C SER A 193 13.94 -10.14 -7.36
N ASN A 194 13.96 -11.11 -8.29
CA ASN A 194 13.10 -11.14 -9.47
C ASN A 194 11.64 -11.49 -9.17
N SER A 195 11.34 -11.85 -7.91
CA SER A 195 9.98 -12.03 -7.41
C SER A 195 9.36 -10.72 -6.90
N VAL A 196 10.09 -9.62 -6.92
CA VAL A 196 9.58 -8.28 -6.58
C VAL A 196 9.08 -7.61 -7.86
N ILE A 197 7.83 -7.15 -7.82
CA ILE A 197 7.16 -6.47 -8.93
C ILE A 197 6.75 -5.06 -8.47
N VAL A 198 7.21 -4.06 -9.21
CA VAL A 198 6.88 -2.64 -9.03
C VAL A 198 6.09 -2.20 -10.26
N ASP A 199 4.78 -2.09 -10.13
CA ASP A 199 3.87 -1.93 -11.27
C ASP A 199 2.88 -0.76 -11.11
N HIS A 200 2.65 0.03 -12.16
CA HIS A 200 1.64 1.09 -12.16
C HIS A 200 1.74 2.12 -11.01
N ASN A 201 2.93 2.36 -10.44
CA ASN A 201 3.10 3.35 -9.37
C ASN A 201 3.37 4.76 -9.94
N LEU A 202 3.09 5.76 -9.11
CA LEU A 202 3.48 7.14 -9.33
C LEU A 202 4.56 7.54 -8.32
N PHE A 203 5.73 7.91 -8.82
CA PHE A 203 6.84 8.44 -8.02
C PHE A 203 6.97 9.94 -8.26
N LEU A 204 6.88 10.73 -7.20
CA LEU A 204 7.00 12.18 -7.19
C LEU A 204 8.30 12.60 -6.50
N GLY A 205 9.07 13.48 -7.13
CA GLY A 205 10.39 13.90 -6.66
C GLY A 205 11.51 12.98 -7.16
N SER A 206 12.75 13.27 -6.76
CA SER A 206 13.96 12.57 -7.20
C SER A 206 14.34 11.40 -6.29
N ASN A 207 15.33 10.61 -6.75
CA ASN A 207 15.99 9.55 -6.00
C ASN A 207 15.05 8.40 -5.57
N ASN A 208 14.09 8.06 -6.43
CA ASN A 208 13.00 7.13 -6.12
C ASN A 208 13.43 5.66 -5.98
N LEU A 209 14.59 5.28 -6.52
CA LEU A 209 15.07 3.89 -6.53
C LEU A 209 16.48 3.80 -5.93
N PHE A 210 16.58 3.25 -4.71
CA PHE A 210 17.82 3.11 -3.95
C PHE A 210 18.11 1.63 -3.62
N ARG A 211 19.26 1.11 -4.06
CA ARG A 211 19.69 -0.28 -3.88
C ARG A 211 18.63 -1.28 -4.33
N ILE A 212 18.23 -1.14 -5.60
CA ILE A 212 17.24 -2.00 -6.23
C ILE A 212 17.97 -2.94 -7.19
N TYR A 213 17.83 -4.24 -7.00
CA TYR A 213 18.60 -5.23 -7.71
C TYR A 213 17.69 -6.36 -8.19
N ASN A 214 17.86 -6.81 -9.43
CA ASN A 214 17.09 -7.93 -9.96
C ASN A 214 15.55 -7.77 -9.89
N VAL A 215 15.00 -6.55 -9.88
CA VAL A 215 13.56 -6.29 -9.73
C VAL A 215 12.88 -6.08 -11.08
N LEU A 216 11.61 -6.48 -11.21
CA LEU A 216 10.76 -6.11 -12.33
C LEU A 216 10.04 -4.79 -12.04
N ILE A 217 10.30 -3.77 -12.86
CA ILE A 217 9.78 -2.40 -12.70
C ILE A 217 9.04 -2.05 -13.98
N THR A 218 7.72 -1.98 -13.95
CA THR A 218 6.90 -1.84 -15.16
C THR A 218 5.78 -0.83 -15.00
N ASN A 219 5.42 -0.14 -16.08
CA ASN A 219 4.25 0.74 -16.15
C ASN A 219 4.22 1.87 -15.10
N ASN A 220 5.37 2.28 -14.54
CA ASN A 220 5.42 3.34 -13.53
C ASN A 220 5.63 4.71 -14.17
N ILE A 221 5.15 5.76 -13.52
CA ILE A 221 5.48 7.14 -13.86
C ILE A 221 6.42 7.73 -12.79
N PHE A 222 7.55 8.26 -13.24
CA PHE A 222 8.53 8.98 -12.44
C PHE A 222 8.50 10.47 -12.82
N THR A 223 7.83 11.28 -12.02
CA THR A 223 7.64 12.71 -12.26
C THR A 223 8.41 13.54 -11.25
N ARG A 224 9.17 14.53 -11.69
CA ARG A 224 9.93 15.45 -10.82
C ARG A 224 10.29 16.76 -11.51
N THR A 225 10.64 17.78 -10.74
CA THR A 225 11.15 19.05 -11.30
C THR A 225 12.62 18.96 -11.70
N THR A 226 13.44 18.32 -10.87
CA THR A 226 14.90 18.17 -11.09
C THR A 226 15.39 16.82 -10.52
N GLY A 227 16.64 16.48 -10.81
CA GLY A 227 17.30 15.27 -10.29
C GLY A 227 17.00 14.00 -11.08
N THR A 228 17.52 12.88 -10.58
CA THR A 228 17.48 11.56 -11.23
C THR A 228 16.40 10.65 -10.63
N VAL A 229 16.00 9.60 -11.36
CA VAL A 229 15.18 8.52 -10.80
C VAL A 229 16.04 7.71 -9.84
N PHE A 230 17.25 7.38 -10.29
CA PHE A 230 18.15 6.49 -9.59
C PHE A 230 18.84 7.26 -8.46
N TYR A 231 18.93 6.64 -7.29
CA TYR A 231 19.52 7.26 -6.11
C TYR A 231 21.04 7.34 -6.24
N GLY A 232 21.54 8.56 -6.47
CA GLY A 232 22.96 8.91 -6.45
C GLY A 232 23.83 8.11 -7.44
N ALA A 233 25.15 8.29 -7.32
CA ALA A 233 26.12 7.67 -8.21
C ALA A 233 26.35 6.18 -7.94
N SER A 234 26.26 5.69 -6.70
CA SER A 234 26.79 4.35 -6.36
C SER A 234 25.74 3.34 -5.89
N SER A 235 24.44 3.66 -5.98
CA SER A 235 23.41 2.82 -5.35
C SER A 235 22.05 2.87 -6.07
N GLY A 236 22.04 3.14 -7.37
CA GLY A 236 20.83 3.01 -8.16
C GLY A 236 20.48 1.55 -8.51
N PRO A 237 19.43 1.35 -9.32
CA PRO A 237 19.04 0.08 -9.89
C PRO A 237 20.13 -0.61 -10.72
N VAL A 238 20.29 -1.92 -10.55
CA VAL A 238 21.19 -2.78 -11.34
C VAL A 238 20.55 -4.15 -11.57
N LEU A 239 20.72 -4.74 -12.76
CA LEU A 239 20.10 -6.02 -13.16
C LEU A 239 18.57 -6.01 -13.09
N CYS A 240 17.94 -4.83 -13.11
CA CYS A 240 16.48 -4.69 -13.10
C CYS A 240 15.92 -4.73 -14.52
N THR A 241 14.66 -5.13 -14.66
CA THR A 241 13.93 -5.05 -15.93
C THR A 241 12.95 -3.88 -15.88
N PHE A 242 13.11 -2.93 -16.80
CA PHE A 242 12.27 -1.76 -16.96
C PHE A 242 11.42 -1.86 -18.23
N ASN A 243 10.10 -2.03 -18.09
CA ASN A 243 9.17 -2.03 -19.22
C ASN A 243 8.14 -0.91 -19.11
N ASN A 244 7.91 -0.18 -20.20
CA ASN A 244 6.81 0.80 -20.28
C ASN A 244 6.79 1.81 -19.11
N ASN A 245 7.95 2.19 -18.57
CA ASN A 245 8.04 3.23 -17.56
C ASN A 245 8.18 4.59 -18.23
N MET A 246 7.67 5.62 -17.57
CA MET A 246 7.71 7.00 -18.05
C MET A 246 8.47 7.92 -17.10
N SER A 247 9.29 8.81 -17.63
CA SER A 247 9.95 9.88 -16.89
C SER A 247 9.83 11.21 -17.65
N ASN A 248 9.42 12.27 -16.95
CA ASN A 248 9.38 13.62 -17.52
C ASN A 248 10.78 14.25 -17.66
N GLN A 249 11.77 13.68 -16.99
CA GLN A 249 13.18 14.10 -17.10
C GLN A 249 13.91 13.27 -18.15
N SER A 250 14.82 13.90 -18.88
CA SER A 250 15.71 13.26 -19.87
C SER A 250 16.88 12.50 -19.23
N THR A 251 17.22 12.81 -17.98
CA THR A 251 18.29 12.15 -17.22
C THR A 251 17.67 11.22 -16.18
N ILE A 252 17.97 9.94 -16.29
CA ILE A 252 17.44 8.88 -15.42
C ILE A 252 18.39 8.59 -14.26
N ALA A 253 19.70 8.62 -14.53
CA ALA A 253 20.74 8.21 -13.60
C ALA A 253 21.95 9.15 -13.63
N ASP A 254 22.85 9.00 -12.67
CA ASP A 254 24.10 9.76 -12.64
C ASP A 254 25.04 9.32 -13.78
N PRO A 255 25.49 10.22 -14.67
CA PRO A 255 26.34 9.86 -15.80
C PRO A 255 27.77 9.44 -15.42
N SER A 256 28.21 9.69 -14.18
CA SER A 256 29.52 9.21 -13.72
C SER A 256 29.59 7.69 -13.56
N THR A 257 28.44 7.03 -13.40
CA THR A 257 28.37 5.59 -13.09
C THR A 257 27.32 4.82 -13.90
N TYR A 258 26.53 5.51 -14.73
CA TYR A 258 25.54 4.89 -15.60
C TYR A 258 25.70 5.31 -17.07
N ASN A 259 25.79 4.33 -17.96
CA ASN A 259 25.91 4.56 -19.40
C ASN A 259 24.89 3.74 -20.22
N PRO A 260 24.02 4.37 -21.03
CA PRO A 260 23.75 5.82 -21.05
C PRO A 260 22.93 6.27 -19.83
N ALA A 261 23.20 7.47 -19.31
CA ALA A 261 22.44 8.04 -18.19
C ALA A 261 21.00 8.48 -18.54
N THR A 262 20.69 8.54 -19.84
CA THR A 262 19.42 9.04 -20.41
C THR A 262 18.42 7.93 -20.72
N SER A 263 18.64 6.73 -20.19
CA SER A 263 17.78 5.57 -20.39
C SER A 263 17.59 4.81 -19.08
N PHE A 264 16.44 4.17 -18.91
CA PHE A 264 16.24 3.15 -17.87
C PHE A 264 17.02 1.86 -18.18
N VAL A 265 17.21 1.57 -19.47
CA VAL A 265 18.03 0.47 -19.98
C VAL A 265 19.45 1.01 -20.13
N ASN A 266 20.21 0.91 -19.04
CA ASN A 266 21.57 1.44 -18.92
C ASN A 266 22.47 0.44 -18.19
N THR A 267 23.78 0.67 -18.26
CA THR A 267 24.77 -0.16 -17.56
C THR A 267 25.38 0.62 -16.42
N PHE A 268 25.38 0.05 -15.22
CA PHE A 268 26.18 0.54 -14.10
C PHE A 268 27.65 0.16 -14.31
N THR A 269 28.52 1.16 -14.38
CA THR A 269 29.92 1.02 -14.83
C THR A 269 30.95 0.98 -13.71
N ASP A 270 30.54 1.24 -12.46
CA ASP A 270 31.44 1.15 -11.30
C ASP A 270 31.60 -0.33 -10.83
N ALA A 271 32.42 -0.55 -9.81
CA ALA A 271 32.77 -1.86 -9.28
C ALA A 271 31.53 -2.74 -9.01
N GLY A 272 31.61 -3.99 -9.45
CA GLY A 272 30.52 -4.96 -9.35
C GLY A 272 29.40 -4.78 -10.39
N GLY A 273 29.64 -3.98 -11.45
CA GLY A 273 28.79 -3.62 -12.60
C GLY A 273 27.63 -4.51 -13.02
N GLY A 274 26.70 -3.96 -13.79
CA GLY A 274 25.58 -4.72 -14.34
C GLY A 274 24.62 -3.87 -15.16
N SER A 275 24.01 -4.48 -16.16
CA SER A 275 23.04 -3.80 -17.03
C SER A 275 21.62 -3.95 -16.51
N ASN A 276 20.84 -2.89 -16.67
CA ASN A 276 19.39 -2.95 -16.63
C ASN A 276 18.87 -3.32 -18.03
N PHE A 277 17.70 -3.95 -18.08
CA PHE A 277 17.09 -4.52 -19.29
C PHE A 277 15.67 -4.00 -19.50
N GLY A 278 15.04 -4.39 -20.61
CA GLY A 278 13.64 -4.09 -20.91
C GLY A 278 13.45 -3.16 -22.11
N ALA A 279 12.21 -2.71 -22.35
CA ALA A 279 11.85 -1.94 -23.54
C ALA A 279 10.61 -1.06 -23.31
N GLY A 280 10.26 -0.24 -24.30
CA GLY A 280 9.02 0.56 -24.28
C GLY A 280 9.01 1.72 -23.28
N ASN A 281 10.15 2.07 -22.67
CA ASN A 281 10.23 3.17 -21.72
C ASN A 281 10.25 4.54 -22.42
N PHE A 282 9.60 5.53 -21.81
CA PHE A 282 9.53 6.92 -22.26
C PHE A 282 10.39 7.80 -21.35
N VAL A 283 11.37 8.50 -21.90
CA VAL A 283 12.30 9.36 -21.14
C VAL A 283 12.29 10.77 -21.72
N GLY A 284 12.26 11.79 -20.86
CA GLY A 284 12.12 13.19 -21.26
C GLY A 284 10.73 13.53 -21.82
N VAL A 285 9.69 12.79 -21.41
CA VAL A 285 8.33 12.95 -21.91
C VAL A 285 7.40 13.37 -20.77
N ASP A 286 6.73 14.51 -20.94
CA ASP A 286 5.69 14.96 -20.01
C ASP A 286 4.54 13.93 -19.97
N PRO A 287 4.13 13.43 -18.80
CA PRO A 287 2.97 12.57 -18.67
C PRO A 287 1.66 13.20 -19.13
N LEU A 288 1.58 14.53 -19.24
CA LEU A 288 0.35 15.26 -19.59
C LEU A 288 -0.80 14.90 -18.64
N TYR A 289 -0.61 15.16 -17.35
CA TYR A 289 -1.68 15.03 -16.37
C TYR A 289 -2.82 16.01 -16.66
N THR A 290 -4.03 15.66 -16.22
CA THR A 290 -5.20 16.53 -16.38
C THR A 290 -5.06 17.81 -15.54
N SER A 291 -4.55 17.70 -14.30
CA SER A 291 -4.24 18.87 -13.47
C SER A 291 -3.29 18.51 -12.32
N VAL A 292 -1.99 18.74 -12.50
CA VAL A 292 -0.97 18.56 -11.45
C VAL A 292 -0.04 19.77 -11.47
N SER A 293 0.05 20.47 -10.34
CA SER A 293 0.90 21.67 -10.19
C SER A 293 2.23 21.41 -9.47
N ASN A 294 2.35 20.27 -8.78
CA ASN A 294 3.54 19.89 -8.03
C ASN A 294 4.02 18.50 -8.45
N PHE A 295 5.27 18.44 -8.91
CA PHE A 295 5.93 17.22 -9.35
C PHE A 295 6.83 16.60 -8.27
N ASN A 296 7.03 17.27 -7.14
CA ASN A 296 7.93 16.83 -6.07
C ASN A 296 7.18 16.39 -4.81
N GLY A 297 5.85 16.35 -4.81
CA GLY A 297 5.08 15.95 -3.65
C GLY A 297 3.61 15.75 -4.00
N TYR A 298 2.96 14.84 -3.28
CA TYR A 298 1.55 14.56 -3.48
C TYR A 298 0.67 15.75 -3.09
N VAL A 299 -0.31 16.04 -3.93
CA VAL A 299 -1.32 17.08 -3.72
C VAL A 299 -2.68 16.43 -3.82
N ALA A 300 -3.44 16.43 -2.72
CA ALA A 300 -4.72 15.73 -2.64
C ALA A 300 -5.76 16.22 -3.67
N SER A 301 -5.74 17.50 -4.01
CA SER A 301 -6.64 18.11 -5.00
C SER A 301 -6.16 18.00 -6.45
N ALA A 302 -5.01 17.37 -6.71
CA ALA A 302 -4.53 17.16 -8.06
C ALA A 302 -5.30 16.03 -8.77
N ASN A 303 -5.38 16.11 -10.09
CA ASN A 303 -5.91 15.06 -10.96
C ASN A 303 -4.76 14.45 -11.77
N TYR A 304 -4.27 13.32 -11.26
CA TYR A 304 -3.17 12.54 -11.85
C TYR A 304 -3.60 11.67 -13.05
N ARG A 305 -4.84 11.77 -13.54
CA ARG A 305 -5.24 11.06 -14.77
C ARG A 305 -4.53 11.65 -15.98
N LEU A 306 -4.09 10.79 -16.88
CA LEU A 306 -3.47 11.19 -18.13
C LEU A 306 -4.51 11.76 -19.09
N GLN A 307 -4.15 12.86 -19.75
CA GLN A 307 -4.91 13.41 -20.87
C GLN A 307 -4.93 12.42 -22.03
N ALA A 308 -5.94 12.50 -22.90
CA ALA A 308 -6.08 11.61 -24.05
C ALA A 308 -4.89 11.68 -25.03
N THR A 309 -4.17 12.80 -25.06
CA THR A 309 -2.97 13.01 -25.89
C THR A 309 -1.68 12.55 -25.23
N SER A 310 -1.72 12.06 -23.98
CA SER A 310 -0.55 11.49 -23.32
C SER A 310 -0.09 10.21 -24.03
N VAL A 311 1.21 10.09 -24.27
CA VAL A 311 1.78 8.83 -24.79
C VAL A 311 1.70 7.69 -23.77
N GLY A 312 1.41 7.99 -22.50
CA GLY A 312 1.19 7.00 -21.45
C GLY A 312 -0.24 6.47 -21.41
N LYS A 313 -1.16 7.06 -22.17
CA LYS A 313 -2.56 6.65 -22.24
C LYS A 313 -2.68 5.30 -22.97
N ASN A 314 -3.27 4.29 -22.34
CA ASN A 314 -3.37 2.92 -22.87
C ASN A 314 -2.05 2.30 -23.35
N ALA A 315 -0.91 2.74 -22.80
CA ALA A 315 0.43 2.36 -23.25
C ALA A 315 1.14 1.40 -22.30
N ALA A 316 0.47 0.96 -21.22
CA ALA A 316 0.99 -0.06 -20.34
C ALA A 316 1.06 -1.43 -21.04
N THR A 317 1.85 -2.35 -20.48
CA THR A 317 2.00 -3.72 -21.01
C THR A 317 0.71 -4.53 -21.01
N ASP A 318 -0.29 -4.12 -20.24
CA ASP A 318 -1.63 -4.72 -20.16
C ASP A 318 -2.70 -3.96 -20.98
N GLY A 319 -2.29 -2.94 -21.74
CA GLY A 319 -3.17 -2.10 -22.55
C GLY A 319 -3.90 -1.00 -21.78
N THR A 320 -3.64 -0.84 -20.47
CA THR A 320 -4.20 0.25 -19.66
C THR A 320 -3.27 1.47 -19.62
N ASP A 321 -3.64 2.50 -18.86
CA ASP A 321 -2.79 3.68 -18.68
C ASP A 321 -1.54 3.36 -17.85
N ILE A 322 -0.38 3.88 -18.24
CA ILE A 322 0.81 3.87 -17.37
C ILE A 322 0.48 4.66 -16.08
N GLY A 323 0.93 4.16 -14.93
CA GLY A 323 0.73 4.78 -13.62
C GLY A 323 -0.57 4.38 -12.92
N ILE A 324 -0.91 5.12 -11.86
CA ILE A 324 -1.83 4.63 -10.81
C ILE A 324 -3.26 4.35 -11.25
N TYR A 325 -3.72 4.85 -12.40
CA TYR A 325 -5.08 4.63 -12.89
C TYR A 325 -5.21 3.47 -13.90
N GLY A 326 -4.11 2.84 -14.29
CA GLY A 326 -4.12 1.56 -15.01
C GLY A 326 -3.92 0.36 -14.09
N GLY A 327 -3.52 -0.78 -14.66
CA GLY A 327 -3.18 -1.98 -13.93
C GLY A 327 -4.38 -2.76 -13.38
N SER A 328 -4.06 -3.78 -12.57
CA SER A 328 -5.05 -4.63 -11.89
C SER A 328 -5.69 -3.98 -10.66
N TYR A 329 -5.09 -2.92 -10.12
CA TYR A 329 -5.57 -2.19 -8.94
C TYR A 329 -5.68 -0.69 -9.21
N PRO A 330 -6.39 -0.24 -10.26
CA PRO A 330 -6.49 1.17 -10.60
C PRO A 330 -6.94 1.97 -9.38
N PHE A 331 -6.32 3.13 -9.14
CA PHE A 331 -6.55 3.91 -7.93
C PHE A 331 -8.04 4.25 -7.81
N PRO A 332 -8.73 3.75 -6.77
CA PRO A 332 -10.16 3.94 -6.63
C PRO A 332 -10.43 5.39 -6.23
N SER A 333 -11.50 5.96 -6.79
CA SER A 333 -11.86 7.34 -6.50
C SER A 333 -12.61 7.45 -5.16
N GLY A 334 -12.14 8.32 -4.25
CA GLY A 334 -12.83 8.62 -2.99
C GLY A 334 -13.78 9.83 -3.06
N GLY A 335 -13.95 10.44 -4.23
CA GLY A 335 -14.79 11.63 -4.43
C GLY A 335 -14.91 12.00 -5.90
N ALA A 336 -15.34 13.24 -6.18
CA ALA A 336 -15.29 13.74 -7.56
C ALA A 336 -13.82 13.90 -8.01
N VAL A 337 -13.59 13.80 -9.32
CA VAL A 337 -12.26 13.94 -9.91
C VAL A 337 -11.62 15.28 -9.50
N GLY A 338 -10.41 15.25 -8.93
CA GLY A 338 -9.70 16.44 -8.45
C GLY A 338 -10.26 17.08 -7.17
N SER A 339 -11.20 16.45 -6.46
CA SER A 339 -11.89 17.08 -5.33
C SER A 339 -11.13 17.10 -4.00
N GLY A 340 -9.86 16.68 -3.96
CA GLY A 340 -9.15 16.41 -2.70
C GLY A 340 -9.34 14.99 -2.17
N TYR A 341 -10.39 14.29 -2.63
CA TYR A 341 -10.76 12.95 -2.16
C TYR A 341 -10.60 11.88 -3.24
N ASP A 342 -10.35 12.27 -4.49
CA ASP A 342 -10.17 11.37 -5.63
C ASP A 342 -9.09 10.31 -5.34
N THR A 343 -7.98 10.70 -4.73
CA THR A 343 -6.93 9.79 -4.27
C THR A 343 -7.00 9.56 -2.76
N SER A 344 -8.20 9.53 -2.18
CA SER A 344 -8.45 9.20 -0.77
C SER A 344 -9.62 8.21 -0.64
N PRO A 345 -9.54 7.04 -1.28
CA PRO A 345 -10.61 6.06 -1.28
C PRO A 345 -10.98 5.66 0.13
N MET A 346 -12.27 5.64 0.36
CA MET A 346 -12.83 5.15 1.60
C MET A 346 -12.63 3.62 1.71
N PRO A 347 -12.57 3.07 2.94
CA PRO A 347 -12.47 1.63 3.14
C PRO A 347 -13.62 0.86 2.45
N PRO A 348 -13.39 -0.39 2.00
CA PRO A 348 -14.39 -1.22 1.33
C PRO A 348 -15.39 -1.83 2.33
N ILE A 349 -16.10 -0.96 3.06
CA ILE A 349 -17.17 -1.33 4.00
C ILE A 349 -18.48 -0.65 3.59
N PRO A 350 -19.64 -1.21 3.96
CA PRO A 350 -20.91 -0.54 3.77
C PRO A 350 -20.93 0.82 4.48
N GLN A 351 -21.35 1.86 3.75
CA GLN A 351 -21.49 3.21 4.25
C GLN A 351 -22.89 3.72 3.95
N VAL A 352 -23.59 4.19 4.97
CA VAL A 352 -24.91 4.83 4.80
C VAL A 352 -24.71 6.16 4.08
N THR A 353 -25.39 6.34 2.95
CA THR A 353 -25.37 7.55 2.12
C THR A 353 -26.64 8.36 2.25
N GLU A 354 -27.76 7.73 2.63
CA GLU A 354 -29.04 8.39 2.84
C GLU A 354 -29.85 7.67 3.92
N LEU A 355 -30.47 8.45 4.82
CA LEU A 355 -31.43 7.98 5.81
C LEU A 355 -32.70 8.81 5.65
N ASN A 356 -33.79 8.18 5.19
CA ASN A 356 -35.08 8.84 5.02
C ASN A 356 -36.11 8.24 5.97
N ILE A 357 -36.60 9.05 6.92
CA ILE A 357 -37.68 8.67 7.84
C ILE A 357 -39.01 8.96 7.16
N GLN A 358 -39.77 7.92 6.84
CA GLN A 358 -40.99 8.02 6.04
C GLN A 358 -42.22 8.43 6.87
N ASN A 359 -42.18 8.23 8.18
CA ASN A 359 -43.24 8.61 9.12
C ASN A 359 -42.62 9.18 10.42
N ALA A 360 -42.32 10.48 10.42
CA ALA A 360 -41.65 11.16 11.54
C ALA A 360 -42.45 11.19 12.86
N THR A 361 -43.69 10.70 12.87
CA THR A 361 -44.53 10.58 14.07
C THR A 361 -45.18 9.20 14.09
N VAL A 362 -44.96 8.46 15.17
CA VAL A 362 -45.53 7.13 15.40
C VAL A 362 -46.17 7.06 16.79
N PRO A 363 -47.31 6.36 16.97
CA PRO A 363 -47.88 6.14 18.29
C PRO A 363 -46.97 5.28 19.15
N VAL A 364 -47.24 5.22 20.46
CA VAL A 364 -46.57 4.26 21.35
C VAL A 364 -46.79 2.85 20.80
N ASN A 365 -45.71 2.06 20.71
CA ASN A 365 -45.66 0.75 20.05
C ASN A 365 -45.93 0.76 18.53
N GLY A 366 -45.89 1.92 17.88
CA GLY A 366 -45.97 2.04 16.42
C GLY A 366 -44.64 1.72 15.73
N THR A 367 -44.71 1.39 14.44
CA THR A 367 -43.53 1.08 13.61
C THR A 367 -42.97 2.35 12.95
N LEU A 368 -41.68 2.63 13.18
CA LEU A 368 -40.93 3.65 12.43
C LEU A 368 -40.47 3.07 11.09
N ASN A 369 -40.96 3.66 10.00
CA ASN A 369 -40.60 3.30 8.64
C ASN A 369 -39.41 4.16 8.20
N VAL A 370 -38.33 3.47 7.84
CA VAL A 370 -37.06 4.10 7.47
C VAL A 370 -36.59 3.48 6.15
N ASN A 371 -36.17 4.31 5.22
CA ASN A 371 -35.42 3.89 4.05
C ASN A 371 -33.94 4.26 4.24
N VAL A 372 -33.05 3.28 4.08
CA VAL A 372 -31.59 3.46 4.22
C VAL A 372 -30.95 3.12 2.88
N LYS A 373 -30.18 4.07 2.32
CA LYS A 373 -29.29 3.78 1.20
C LYS A 373 -27.87 3.64 1.72
N ALA A 374 -27.15 2.66 1.18
CA ALA A 374 -25.75 2.45 1.48
C ALA A 374 -24.97 2.13 0.21
N THR A 375 -23.67 2.40 0.24
CA THR A 375 -22.72 2.04 -0.82
C THR A 375 -21.53 1.29 -0.24
N VAL A 376 -20.80 0.55 -1.08
CA VAL A 376 -19.49 -0.01 -0.78
C VAL A 376 -18.51 0.54 -1.80
N ASN A 377 -17.40 1.09 -1.34
CA ASN A 377 -16.34 1.58 -2.20
C ASN A 377 -15.43 0.40 -2.58
N ASN A 378 -15.68 -0.23 -3.72
CA ASN A 378 -14.88 -1.36 -4.21
C ASN A 378 -13.56 -0.93 -4.82
#